data_AF-A0A954LAK6-F1
#
_entry.id   AF-A0A954LAK6-F1
#
_cell.length_a   1.000
_cell.length_b   1.000
_cell.length_c   1.000
_cell.angle_alpha   90.00
_cell.angle_beta   90.00
_cell.angle_gamma   90.00
#
_symmetry.space_group_name_H-M   'P 1'
#
loop_
_entity.id
_entity.type
_entity.pdbx_description
1 polymer ?
#
loop_
_entity_poly.entity_id
_entity_poly.type
_entity_poly.pdbx_seq_one_letter_code
_entity_poly.pdbx_strand_id
1 'polypeptide(L)' 'EESGNVQELKAIYFDCDADTLLVKVNQIGGAACHEGYRSCFFRRIDPQSHDVSVEGDRVFDPSAVYAKKS' A
#
# COMPACT_ATOMS: atom_id res chain seq x y z
N GLU A 1 13.99 1.46 -6.62
CA GLU A 1 13.77 1.11 -5.20
C GLU A 1 14.43 2.20 -4.36
N GLU A 2 13.69 2.95 -3.55
CA GLU A 2 14.24 4.13 -2.85
C GLU A 2 13.86 4.20 -1.36
N SER A 3 12.79 3.52 -0.94
CA SER A 3 12.30 3.54 0.45
C SER A 3 12.75 2.36 1.30
N GLY A 4 13.34 1.31 0.71
CA GLY A 4 13.66 0.05 1.40
C GLY A 4 12.43 -0.82 1.74
N ASN A 5 11.22 -0.39 1.35
CA ASN A 5 9.99 -1.14 1.54
C ASN A 5 9.83 -2.16 0.40
N VAL A 6 10.03 -3.44 0.70
CA VAL A 6 9.95 -4.53 -0.27
C VAL A 6 8.76 -5.45 -0.04
N GLN A 7 8.32 -6.09 -1.12
CA GLN A 7 7.26 -7.09 -1.11
C GLN A 7 7.85 -8.47 -1.33
N GLU A 8 7.88 -9.28 -0.26
CA GLU A 8 8.32 -10.66 -0.33
C GLU A 8 7.17 -11.53 -0.87
N LEU A 9 7.34 -12.12 -2.05
CA LEU A 9 6.32 -12.92 -2.71
C LEU A 9 5.98 -14.19 -1.91
N LYS A 10 4.69 -14.49 -1.75
CA LYS A 10 4.20 -15.73 -1.14
C LYS A 10 3.43 -16.61 -2.10
N ALA A 11 2.62 -16.03 -2.98
CA ALA A 11 1.89 -16.76 -4.02
C ALA A 11 1.44 -15.82 -5.15
N ILE A 12 1.20 -16.39 -6.33
CA ILE A 12 0.57 -15.73 -7.47
C ILE A 12 -0.61 -16.59 -7.90
N TYR A 13 -1.75 -15.94 -8.12
CA TYR A 13 -2.94 -16.53 -8.73
C TYR A 13 -3.29 -15.69 -9.97
N PHE A 14 -3.96 -16.31 -10.92
CA PHE A 14 -4.60 -15.65 -12.06
C PHE A 14 -6.10 -15.97 -12.02
N ASP A 15 -6.92 -15.12 -12.65
CA ASP A 15 -8.37 -15.30 -12.71
C ASP A 15 -8.82 -16.26 -13.83
N CYS A 16 -10.13 -16.38 -14.04
CA CYS A 16 -10.70 -17.47 -14.87
C CYS A 16 -10.45 -17.30 -16.38
N ASP A 17 -10.34 -16.07 -16.85
CA ASP A 17 -10.00 -15.68 -18.23
C ASP A 17 -8.54 -15.20 -18.36
N ALA A 18 -7.78 -15.22 -17.26
CA ALA A 18 -6.34 -14.99 -17.21
C ALA A 18 -5.90 -13.59 -17.64
N ASP A 19 -6.68 -12.57 -17.31
CA ASP A 19 -6.34 -11.16 -17.56
C ASP A 19 -5.88 -10.41 -16.30
N THR A 20 -6.08 -10.99 -15.12
CA THR A 20 -5.73 -10.37 -13.83
C THR A 20 -4.89 -11.29 -12.94
N LEU A 21 -3.90 -10.72 -12.27
CA LEU A 21 -3.08 -11.41 -11.27
C LEU A 21 -3.43 -10.96 -9.85
N LEU A 22 -3.61 -11.93 -8.94
CA LEU A 22 -3.62 -11.71 -7.50
C LEU A 22 -2.28 -12.15 -6.92
N VAL A 23 -1.49 -11.18 -6.45
CA VAL A 23 -0.17 -11.42 -5.85
C VAL A 23 -0.28 -11.33 -4.32
N LYS A 24 -0.08 -12.45 -3.62
CA LYS A 24 0.01 -12.47 -2.16
C LYS A 24 1.45 -12.21 -1.74
N VAL A 25 1.64 -11.20 -0.90
CA VAL A 25 2.97 -10.75 -0.46
C VAL A 25 3.02 -10.57 1.06
N ASN A 26 4.22 -10.73 1.62
CA ASN A 26 4.59 -10.23 2.93
C ASN A 26 5.32 -8.90 2.75
N GLN A 27 4.67 -7.79 3.06
CA GLN A 27 5.26 -6.46 2.88
C GLN A 27 6.18 -6.11 4.05
N ILE A 28 7.47 -6.00 3.74
CA ILE A 28 8.58 -5.60 4.61
C ILE A 28 8.71 -4.07 4.62
N GLY A 29 9.16 -3.50 5.74
CA GLY A 29 9.24 -2.05 5.95
C GLY A 29 7.89 -1.39 6.29
N GLY A 30 6.82 -2.20 6.30
CA GLY A 30 5.55 -1.82 6.91
C GLY A 30 4.60 -1.04 6.00
N ALA A 31 5.07 -0.34 4.97
CA ALA A 31 4.19 0.42 4.08
C ALA A 31 4.42 0.16 2.59
N ALA A 32 3.32 -0.10 1.88
CA ALA A 32 3.28 -0.18 0.42
C ALA A 32 3.07 1.20 -0.22
N CYS A 33 2.48 2.16 0.52
CA CYS A 33 2.17 3.48 0.01
C CYS A 33 3.29 4.47 0.30
N HIS A 34 3.62 5.31 -0.69
CA HIS A 34 4.61 6.38 -0.54
C HIS A 34 4.16 7.50 0.42
N GLU A 35 2.86 7.61 0.71
CA GLU A 35 2.33 8.51 1.74
C GLU A 35 2.55 8.00 3.18
N GLY A 36 3.08 6.78 3.33
CA GLY A 36 3.42 6.18 4.62
C GLY A 36 2.43 5.13 5.12
N TYR A 37 1.32 4.89 4.43
CA TYR A 37 0.30 3.94 4.85
C TYR A 37 0.64 2.49 4.44
N ARG A 38 0.09 1.53 5.19
CA ARG A 38 0.23 0.09 4.89
C ARG A 38 -0.22 -0.24 3.47
N SER A 39 -1.34 0.34 3.04
CA SER A 39 -1.97 0.17 1.74
C SER A 39 -2.19 1.54 1.09
N CYS A 40 -2.17 1.61 -0.24
CA CYS A 40 -2.61 2.81 -0.96
C CYS A 40 -4.13 3.06 -0.81
N PHE A 41 -4.89 2.00 -0.51
CA PHE A 41 -6.34 2.04 -0.29
C PHE A 41 -6.69 2.38 1.17
N PHE A 42 -6.07 3.43 1.71
CA PHE A 42 -6.28 3.90 3.08
C PHE A 42 -7.42 4.93 3.20
N ARG A 43 -8.10 5.26 2.10
CA ARG A 43 -9.28 6.14 2.09
C ARG A 43 -10.51 5.32 1.74
N ARG A 44 -11.49 5.29 2.63
CA ARG A 44 -12.76 4.59 2.44
C ARG A 44 -13.87 5.60 2.19
N ILE A 45 -14.72 5.32 1.21
CA ILE A 45 -15.97 6.05 1.01
C ILE A 45 -17.07 5.28 1.73
N ASP A 46 -17.84 5.96 2.57
CA ASP A 46 -19.04 5.38 3.15
C ASP A 46 -20.14 5.23 2.09
N PRO A 47 -20.73 4.04 1.89
CA PRO A 47 -21.70 3.83 0.81
C PRO A 47 -23.06 4.50 1.08
N GLN A 48 -23.35 4.94 2.31
CA GLN A 48 -24.61 5.58 2.66
C GLN A 48 -24.47 7.11 2.71
N SER A 49 -23.45 7.62 3.41
CA SER A 49 -23.27 9.06 3.56
C SER A 49 -22.39 9.70 2.48
N HIS A 50 -21.63 8.88 1.74
CA HIS A 50 -20.56 9.32 0.82
C HIS A 50 -19.40 10.06 1.49
N ASP A 51 -19.32 10.06 2.81
CA ASP A 51 -18.20 10.64 3.53
C ASP A 51 -16.92 9.84 3.30
N VAL A 52 -15.77 10.52 3.33
CA VAL A 52 -14.45 9.90 3.20
C VAL A 52 -13.80 9.80 4.57
N SER A 53 -13.48 8.58 4.99
CA SER A 53 -12.64 8.31 6.18
C SER A 53 -11.26 7.83 5.78
N VAL A 54 -10.27 8.09 6.65
CA VAL A 54 -8.96 7.46 6.58
C VAL A 54 -8.98 6.21 7.44
N GLU A 55 -8.59 5.08 6.84
CA GLU A 55 -8.52 3.76 7.47
C GLU A 55 -7.06 3.30 7.55
N GLY A 56 -6.66 2.83 8.73
CA GLY A 56 -5.33 2.26 8.98
C GLY A 56 -4.27 3.28 9.41
N ASP A 57 -3.22 2.77 10.04
CA ASP A 57 -2.15 3.58 10.60
C ASP A 57 -1.13 4.02 9.55
N ARG A 58 -0.61 5.23 9.73
CA ARG A 58 0.54 5.74 8.99
C ARG A 58 1.81 5.16 9.61
N VAL A 59 2.52 4.32 8.85
CA VAL A 59 3.67 3.53 9.29
C VAL A 59 4.99 4.31 9.21
N PHE A 60 5.10 5.29 8.31
CA PHE A 60 6.24 6.21 8.26
C PHE A 60 5.83 7.62 7.81
N ASP A 61 6.66 8.63 8.14
CA ASP A 61 6.50 9.98 7.62
C ASP A 61 7.32 10.14 6.31
N PRO A 62 6.67 10.41 5.16
CA PRO A 62 7.36 10.60 3.87
C PRO A 62 8.37 11.75 3.89
N SER A 63 8.13 12.79 4.68
CA SER A 63 9.07 13.91 4.80
C SER A 63 10.38 13.47 5.42
N ALA A 64 10.37 12.54 6.38
CA ALA A 64 11.58 11.99 6.98
C ALA A 64 12.33 11.01 6.05
N VAL A 65 11.60 10.30 5.18
CA VAL A 65 12.17 9.27 4.29
C VAL A 65 12.72 9.86 2.99
N TYR A 66 12.04 10.85 2.41
CA TYR A 66 12.38 11.41 1.09
C TYR A 66 13.09 12.78 1.14
N ALA A 67 13.28 13.40 2.31
CA ALA A 67 13.94 14.71 2.41
C ALA A 67 15.46 14.73 2.11
N LYS A 68 16.11 13.60 1.81
CA LYS A 68 17.55 13.53 1.49
C LYS A 68 17.85 13.37 0.00
N LYS A 69 17.17 14.12 -0.85
CA LYS A 69 17.61 14.35 -2.25
C LYS A 69 17.45 15.83 -2.63
N SER A 70 18.36 16.65 -2.13
CA SER A 70 18.74 17.93 -2.73
C SER A 70 20.25 18.08 -2.67
#